data_AF-A0A4R1RIR1-F1
#
_entry.id   AF-A0A4R1RIR1-F1
#
_cell.length_a   1.000
_cell.length_b   1.000
_cell.length_c   1.000
_cell.angle_alpha   90.00
_cell.angle_beta   90.00
_cell.angle_gamma   90.00
#
_symmetry.space_group_name_H-M   'P 1'
#
loop_
_entity.id
_entity.type
_entity.pdbx_description
1 polymer ?
#
loop_
_entity_poly.entity_id
_entity_poly.type
_entity_poly.pdbx_seq_one_letter_code
_entity_poly.pdbx_strand_id
1 'polypeptide(L)'
;MELTDRIQRLCEKKDTTFAETERKLGFGNGAIRRWDDYVPTVSKVQKVADYFGVSVDYLLKGYDAALFGGLVNIVRNGKPFEAFAEETEIDVNELFDICKGLNLKQPSLATVKKIAAYNPYDFIISPKMLFQAAGYLDEAEYAADVIMSMDRDLVTTKEERELVFRYRSLPQMSKQTVLNLINSLEVINKTQAEQSAEKEVG
;
A
#
# COMPACT_ATOMS: atom_id res chain seq x y z
N MET A 1 9.43 -18.93 -8.14
CA MET A 1 8.33 -18.58 -9.06
C MET A 1 8.99 -17.96 -10.26
N GLU A 2 8.84 -18.60 -11.41
CA GLU A 2 9.55 -18.23 -12.63
C GLU A 2 8.81 -17.12 -13.40
N LEU A 3 9.43 -16.60 -14.46
CA LEU A 3 8.85 -15.53 -15.28
C LEU A 3 7.54 -15.99 -15.93
N THR A 4 7.48 -17.22 -16.44
CA THR A 4 6.27 -17.72 -17.11
C THR A 4 5.10 -17.88 -16.15
N ASP A 5 5.32 -18.36 -14.92
CA ASP A 5 4.29 -18.47 -13.89
C ASP A 5 3.59 -17.12 -13.64
N ARG A 6 4.37 -16.03 -13.59
CA ARG A 6 3.83 -14.69 -13.37
C ARG A 6 2.98 -14.23 -14.56
N ILE A 7 3.45 -14.48 -15.78
CA ILE A 7 2.68 -14.15 -16.98
C ILE A 7 1.40 -15.00 -17.06
N GLN A 8 1.45 -16.27 -16.61
CA GLN A 8 0.29 -17.15 -16.57
C GLN A 8 -0.80 -16.59 -15.64
N ARG A 9 -0.44 -16.16 -14.43
CA ARG A 9 -1.39 -15.50 -13.51
C ARG A 9 -1.98 -14.21 -14.09
N LEU A 10 -1.18 -13.42 -14.81
CA LEU A 10 -1.66 -12.22 -15.49
C LEU A 10 -2.65 -12.57 -16.62
N CYS A 11 -2.41 -13.67 -17.33
CA CYS A 11 -3.34 -14.18 -18.33
C CYS A 11 -4.68 -14.58 -17.70
N GLU A 12 -4.64 -15.32 -16.60
CA GLU A 12 -5.84 -15.74 -15.85
C GLU A 12 -6.67 -14.55 -15.37
N LYS A 13 -6.02 -13.54 -14.76
CA LYS A 13 -6.70 -12.32 -14.30
C LYS A 13 -7.33 -11.48 -15.42
N LYS A 14 -6.77 -11.57 -16.63
CA LYS A 14 -7.25 -10.84 -17.81
C LYS A 14 -8.15 -11.70 -18.71
N ASP A 15 -8.52 -12.90 -18.26
CA ASP A 15 -9.29 -13.90 -19.02
C ASP A 15 -8.74 -14.09 -20.44
N THR A 16 -7.44 -14.38 -20.53
CA THR A 16 -6.74 -14.60 -21.79
C THR A 16 -5.75 -15.77 -21.66
N THR A 17 -5.06 -16.09 -22.75
CA THR A 17 -4.08 -17.18 -22.80
C THR A 17 -2.72 -16.69 -23.31
N PHE A 18 -1.68 -17.49 -23.10
CA PHE A 18 -0.39 -17.24 -23.75
C PHE A 18 -0.51 -17.14 -25.28
N ALA A 19 -1.25 -18.05 -25.92
CA ALA A 19 -1.39 -18.05 -27.37
C ALA A 19 -2.08 -16.76 -27.88
N GLU A 20 -3.10 -16.27 -27.17
CA GLU A 20 -3.74 -15.00 -27.50
C GLU A 20 -2.82 -13.81 -27.27
N THR A 21 -2.10 -13.80 -26.14
CA THR A 21 -1.16 -12.74 -25.80
C THR A 21 -0.02 -12.68 -26.82
N GLU A 22 0.55 -13.83 -27.20
CA GLU A 22 1.57 -13.94 -28.24
C GLU A 22 1.06 -13.41 -29.58
N ARG A 23 -0.16 -13.79 -30.01
CA ARG A 23 -0.75 -13.25 -31.25
C ARG A 23 -0.93 -11.73 -31.19
N LYS A 24 -1.44 -11.19 -30.09
CA LYS A 24 -1.63 -9.74 -29.90
C LYS A 24 -0.29 -8.98 -29.91
N LEU A 25 0.78 -9.59 -29.41
CA LEU A 25 2.11 -8.97 -29.35
C LEU A 25 3.00 -9.25 -30.56
N GLY A 26 2.53 -10.06 -31.51
CA GLY A 26 3.29 -10.47 -32.69
C GLY A 26 4.44 -11.43 -32.36
N PHE A 27 4.30 -12.25 -31.32
CA PHE A 27 5.28 -13.26 -30.94
C PHE A 27 4.99 -14.58 -31.67
N GLY A 28 6.03 -15.40 -31.85
CA GLY A 28 5.86 -16.77 -32.34
C GLY A 28 5.10 -17.63 -31.33
N ASN A 29 4.35 -18.62 -31.83
CA ASN A 29 3.54 -19.51 -30.99
C ASN A 29 4.42 -20.28 -29.98
N GLY A 30 3.96 -20.31 -28.72
CA GLY A 30 4.64 -20.91 -27.58
C GLY A 30 5.95 -20.22 -27.19
N ALA A 31 6.22 -19.01 -27.70
CA ALA A 31 7.39 -18.24 -27.32
C ALA A 31 7.46 -18.00 -25.81
N ILE A 32 6.37 -17.56 -25.19
CA ILE A 32 6.34 -17.22 -23.75
C ILE A 32 6.63 -18.46 -22.91
N ARG A 33 6.05 -19.63 -23.24
CA ARG A 33 6.29 -20.88 -22.51
C ARG A 33 7.76 -21.30 -22.42
N ARG A 34 8.59 -20.82 -23.35
CA ARG A 34 10.01 -21.15 -23.42
C ARG A 34 10.89 -20.14 -22.68
N TRP A 35 10.33 -19.10 -22.05
CA TRP A 35 11.12 -18.01 -21.47
C TRP A 35 11.88 -18.38 -20.21
N ASP A 36 11.50 -19.47 -19.53
CA ASP A 36 12.28 -19.99 -18.40
C ASP A 36 13.53 -20.74 -18.88
N ASP A 37 13.47 -21.40 -20.04
CA ASP A 37 14.61 -22.08 -20.66
C ASP A 37 15.46 -21.14 -21.54
N TYR A 38 14.81 -20.16 -22.20
CA TYR A 38 15.41 -19.27 -23.19
C TYR A 38 15.08 -17.82 -22.86
N VAL A 39 16.07 -17.12 -22.32
CA VAL A 39 15.93 -15.73 -21.88
C VAL A 39 15.40 -14.83 -23.02
N PRO A 40 14.24 -14.20 -22.85
CA PRO A 40 13.70 -13.28 -23.85
C PRO A 40 14.52 -12.00 -23.95
N THR A 41 14.38 -11.28 -25.06
CA THR A 41 14.94 -9.92 -25.14
C THR A 41 14.17 -8.98 -24.22
N VAL A 42 14.85 -7.97 -23.68
CA VAL A 42 14.24 -6.93 -22.84
C VAL A 42 13.03 -6.28 -23.54
N SER A 43 13.12 -6.05 -24.85
CA SER A 43 12.00 -5.51 -25.65
C SER A 43 10.75 -6.41 -25.62
N LYS A 44 10.90 -7.74 -25.63
CA LYS A 44 9.76 -8.65 -25.51
C LYS A 44 9.16 -8.64 -24.11
N VAL A 45 10.00 -8.60 -23.07
CA VAL A 45 9.53 -8.48 -21.68
C VAL A 45 8.76 -7.18 -21.48
N GLN A 46 9.28 -6.06 -21.98
CA GLN A 46 8.60 -4.75 -21.93
C GLN A 46 7.22 -4.80 -22.60
N LYS A 47 7.10 -5.39 -23.80
CA LYS A 47 5.81 -5.52 -24.49
C LYS A 47 4.78 -6.30 -23.69
N VAL A 48 5.20 -7.35 -22.98
CA VAL A 48 4.32 -8.10 -22.07
C VAL A 48 3.93 -7.25 -20.87
N ALA A 49 4.89 -6.54 -20.28
CA ALA A 49 4.66 -5.63 -19.15
C ALA A 49 3.61 -4.56 -19.52
N ASP A 50 3.79 -3.89 -20.65
CA ASP A 50 2.88 -2.87 -21.18
C ASP A 50 1.48 -3.43 -21.43
N TYR A 51 1.39 -4.64 -22.02
CA TYR A 51 0.10 -5.27 -22.30
C TYR A 51 -0.71 -5.60 -21.05
N PHE A 52 -0.04 -6.01 -19.97
CA PHE A 52 -0.68 -6.32 -18.70
C PHE A 52 -0.75 -5.12 -17.74
N GLY A 53 -0.14 -3.98 -18.09
CA GLY A 53 -0.10 -2.79 -17.25
C GLY A 53 0.70 -2.99 -15.96
N VAL A 54 1.74 -3.82 -16.01
CA VAL A 54 2.65 -4.09 -14.89
C VAL A 54 4.05 -3.58 -15.23
N SER A 55 4.94 -3.46 -14.24
CA SER A 55 6.33 -3.12 -14.51
C SER A 55 7.13 -4.33 -14.98
N VAL A 56 8.23 -4.07 -15.69
CA VAL A 56 9.22 -5.10 -16.01
C VAL A 56 9.80 -5.72 -14.73
N ASP A 57 10.01 -4.90 -13.70
CA ASP A 57 10.47 -5.36 -12.39
C ASP A 57 9.50 -6.37 -11.77
N TYR A 58 8.19 -6.14 -11.86
CA TYR A 58 7.20 -7.13 -11.44
C TYR A 58 7.35 -8.46 -12.20
N LEU A 59 7.51 -8.42 -13.52
CA LEU A 59 7.68 -9.64 -14.31
C LEU A 59 8.97 -10.40 -13.97
N LEU A 60 10.06 -9.70 -13.65
CA LEU A 60 11.35 -10.33 -13.38
C LEU A 60 11.55 -10.75 -11.93
N LYS A 61 11.10 -9.92 -10.98
CA LYS A 61 11.33 -10.08 -9.53
C LYS A 61 10.08 -10.55 -8.77
N GLY A 62 8.91 -10.46 -9.39
CA GLY A 62 7.61 -10.77 -8.76
C GLY A 62 6.98 -9.60 -8.00
N TYR A 63 7.64 -8.46 -7.90
CA TYR A 63 7.14 -7.26 -7.25
C TYR A 63 7.84 -6.01 -7.80
N ASP A 64 7.27 -4.84 -7.56
CA ASP A 64 7.83 -3.56 -7.99
C ASP A 64 8.46 -2.84 -6.79
N ALA A 65 9.79 -2.96 -6.64
CA ALA A 65 10.51 -2.39 -5.50
C ALA A 65 10.42 -0.86 -5.44
N ALA A 66 10.46 -0.18 -6.60
CA ALA A 66 10.41 1.26 -6.66
C ALA A 66 9.02 1.79 -6.33
N LEU A 67 7.97 1.17 -6.90
CA LEU A 67 6.59 1.52 -6.59
C LEU A 67 6.28 1.21 -5.12
N PHE A 68 6.60 0.02 -4.63
CA PHE A 68 6.33 -0.37 -3.25
C PHE A 68 7.04 0.58 -2.28
N GLY A 69 8.35 0.81 -2.45
CA GLY A 69 9.10 1.77 -1.62
C GLY A 69 8.53 3.19 -1.68
N GLY A 70 8.05 3.64 -2.84
CA GLY A 70 7.34 4.91 -3.00
C GLY A 70 6.06 4.98 -2.16
N LEU A 71 5.22 3.94 -2.24
CA LEU A 71 3.99 3.85 -1.44
C LEU A 71 4.30 3.84 0.06
N VAL A 72 5.32 3.07 0.49
CA VAL A 72 5.73 3.00 1.90
C VAL A 72 6.27 4.33 2.41
N ASN A 73 6.98 5.11 1.57
CA ASN A 73 7.40 6.47 1.94
C ASN A 73 6.21 7.41 2.15
N ILE A 74 5.13 7.27 1.38
CA ILE A 74 3.90 8.03 1.58
C ILE A 74 3.24 7.61 2.90
N VAL A 75 3.13 6.29 3.17
CA VAL A 75 2.62 5.75 4.44
C VAL A 75 3.41 6.29 5.64
N ARG A 76 4.74 6.32 5.55
CA ARG A 76 5.65 6.85 6.58
C ARG A 76 5.51 8.36 6.78
N ASN A 77 5.11 9.10 5.74
CA ASN A 77 4.92 10.56 5.74
C ASN A 77 6.05 11.34 6.44
N GLY A 78 7.30 11.03 6.07
CA GLY A 78 8.48 11.73 6.58
C GLY A 78 8.91 11.36 8.01
N LYS A 79 8.17 10.50 8.72
CA LYS A 79 8.57 10.00 10.05
C LYS A 79 9.96 9.34 10.01
N PRO A 80 10.85 9.52 11.01
CA PRO A 80 12.13 8.82 11.07
C PRO A 80 11.99 7.30 10.95
N PHE A 81 13.00 6.62 10.41
CA PHE A 81 12.91 5.17 10.15
C PHE A 81 12.75 4.38 11.44
N GLU A 82 13.43 4.79 12.51
CA GLU A 82 13.41 4.16 13.83
C GLU A 82 12.01 4.22 14.44
N ALA A 83 11.38 5.39 14.42
CA ALA A 83 10.03 5.57 14.95
C ALA A 83 8.99 4.79 14.12
N PHE A 84 9.16 4.75 12.79
CA PHE A 84 8.26 3.97 11.95
C PHE A 84 8.45 2.46 12.13
N ALA A 85 9.70 2.01 12.34
CA ALA A 85 10.05 0.63 12.66
C ALA A 85 9.42 0.17 13.98
N GLU A 86 9.52 0.99 15.03
CA GLU A 86 8.94 0.70 16.34
C GLU A 86 7.41 0.56 16.25
N GLU A 87 6.72 1.51 15.63
CA GLU A 87 5.25 1.50 15.54
C GLU A 87 4.69 0.38 14.65
N THR A 88 5.44 -0.05 13.63
CA THR A 88 5.02 -1.14 12.74
C THR A 88 5.53 -2.50 13.19
N GLU A 89 6.43 -2.54 14.18
CA GLU A 89 7.19 -3.73 14.59
C GLU A 89 7.94 -4.39 13.40
N ILE A 90 8.50 -3.60 12.50
CA ILE A 90 9.31 -4.07 11.36
C ILE A 90 10.77 -3.73 11.65
N ASP A 91 11.70 -4.58 11.23
CA ASP A 91 13.12 -4.27 11.37
C ASP A 91 13.48 -2.97 10.64
N VAL A 92 14.28 -2.12 11.29
CA VAL A 92 14.62 -0.80 10.76
C VAL A 92 15.44 -0.89 9.48
N ASN A 93 16.29 -1.91 9.31
CA ASN A 93 17.06 -2.09 8.08
C ASN A 93 16.15 -2.58 6.95
N GLU A 94 15.21 -3.49 7.26
CA GLU A 94 14.18 -3.89 6.30
C GLU A 94 13.37 -2.68 5.80
N LEU A 95 12.92 -1.80 6.70
CA LEU A 95 12.21 -0.57 6.31
C LEU A 95 13.09 0.40 5.53
N PHE A 96 14.36 0.54 5.90
CA PHE A 96 15.31 1.36 5.17
C PHE A 96 15.46 0.86 3.73
N ASP A 97 15.71 -0.44 3.55
CA ASP A 97 15.87 -1.05 2.23
C ASP A 97 14.59 -0.91 1.39
N ILE A 98 13.42 -1.13 2.00
CA ILE A 98 12.11 -0.91 1.36
C ILE A 98 11.99 0.53 0.89
N CYS A 99 12.17 1.50 1.79
CA CYS A 99 11.96 2.92 1.51
C CYS A 99 12.98 3.48 0.51
N LYS A 100 14.15 2.86 0.38
CA LYS A 100 15.18 3.23 -0.60
C LYS A 100 15.08 2.46 -1.91
N GLY A 101 14.17 1.49 -2.00
CA GLY A 101 14.06 0.59 -3.17
C GLY A 101 15.29 -0.30 -3.35
N LEU A 102 16.03 -0.56 -2.27
CA LEU A 102 17.24 -1.39 -2.25
C LEU A 102 16.94 -2.88 -2.04
N ASN A 103 15.67 -3.22 -1.81
CA ASN A 103 15.24 -4.59 -1.62
C ASN A 103 15.69 -5.50 -2.77
N LEU A 104 16.61 -6.41 -2.47
CA LEU A 104 16.99 -7.50 -3.37
C LEU A 104 15.97 -8.64 -3.34
N LYS A 105 15.12 -8.68 -2.31
CA LYS A 105 14.12 -9.73 -2.07
C LYS A 105 12.74 -9.11 -1.90
N GLN A 106 11.71 -9.83 -2.36
CA GLN A 106 10.33 -9.48 -2.11
C GLN A 106 10.09 -9.32 -0.60
N PRO A 107 9.45 -8.23 -0.14
CA PRO A 107 9.11 -8.06 1.27
C PRO A 107 8.15 -9.15 1.71
N SER A 108 8.21 -9.58 2.97
CA SER A 108 7.34 -10.65 3.45
C SER A 108 5.87 -10.21 3.51
N LEU A 109 4.94 -11.17 3.38
CA LEU A 109 3.52 -10.88 3.51
C LEU A 109 3.18 -10.26 4.87
N ALA A 110 3.89 -10.67 5.93
CA ALA A 110 3.74 -10.11 7.27
C ALA A 110 4.15 -8.63 7.32
N THR A 111 5.28 -8.29 6.69
CA THR A 111 5.76 -6.91 6.54
C THR A 111 4.72 -6.05 5.81
N VAL A 112 4.21 -6.53 4.68
CA VAL A 112 3.20 -5.80 3.90
C VAL A 112 1.91 -5.60 4.70
N LYS A 113 1.46 -6.62 5.45
CA LYS A 113 0.30 -6.52 6.34
C LYS A 113 0.51 -5.49 7.45
N LYS A 114 1.68 -5.48 8.10
CA LYS A 114 2.03 -4.50 9.14
C LYS A 114 1.98 -3.06 8.61
N ILE A 115 2.57 -2.83 7.43
CA ILE A 115 2.51 -1.52 6.75
C ILE A 115 1.07 -1.15 6.38
N ALA A 116 0.30 -2.08 5.82
CA ALA A 116 -1.07 -1.82 5.41
C ALA A 116 -2.01 -1.56 6.60
N ALA A 117 -1.81 -2.26 7.72
CA ALA A 117 -2.56 -2.04 8.96
C ALA A 117 -2.25 -0.67 9.58
N TYR A 118 -0.99 -0.26 9.54
CA TYR A 118 -0.56 1.06 10.01
C TYR A 118 -1.11 2.21 9.17
N ASN A 119 -1.23 2.00 7.86
CA ASN A 119 -1.43 3.03 6.86
C ASN A 119 -2.56 4.04 7.18
N PRO A 120 -2.21 5.29 7.59
CA PRO A 120 -3.21 6.30 7.93
C PRO A 120 -3.80 6.99 6.69
N TYR A 121 -3.32 6.63 5.49
CA TYR A 121 -3.74 7.16 4.20
C TYR A 121 -4.43 6.10 3.34
N ASP A 122 -5.14 5.15 3.95
CA ASP A 122 -5.87 4.07 3.26
C ASP A 122 -6.81 4.55 2.13
N PHE A 123 -7.30 5.79 2.23
CA PHE A 123 -8.08 6.46 1.18
C PHE A 123 -7.31 6.83 -0.10
N ILE A 124 -5.99 7.09 -0.01
CA ILE A 124 -5.11 7.36 -1.17
C ILE A 124 -4.38 6.07 -1.54
N ILE A 125 -3.82 5.42 -0.53
CA ILE A 125 -2.99 4.23 -0.66
C ILE A 125 -3.83 3.08 -0.14
N SER A 126 -4.66 2.50 -1.00
CA SER A 126 -5.46 1.35 -0.55
C SER A 126 -4.55 0.17 -0.16
N PRO A 127 -4.97 -0.69 0.78
CA PRO A 127 -4.24 -1.93 1.06
C PRO A 127 -3.95 -2.71 -0.22
N LYS A 128 -4.95 -2.85 -1.10
CA LYS A 128 -4.81 -3.48 -2.42
C LYS A 128 -3.59 -2.97 -3.20
N MET A 129 -3.35 -1.66 -3.23
CA MET A 129 -2.17 -1.08 -3.91
C MET A 129 -0.85 -1.53 -3.28
N LEU A 130 -0.77 -1.58 -1.95
CA LEU A 130 0.42 -2.06 -1.24
C LEU A 130 0.70 -3.53 -1.55
N PHE A 131 -0.33 -4.40 -1.49
CA PHE A 131 -0.19 -5.82 -1.82
C PHE A 131 0.21 -6.03 -3.29
N GLN A 132 -0.43 -5.33 -4.23
CA GLN A 132 -0.09 -5.43 -5.65
C GLN A 132 1.36 -5.01 -5.92
N ALA A 133 1.79 -3.87 -5.38
CA ALA A 133 3.16 -3.39 -5.54
C ALA A 133 4.19 -4.35 -4.92
N ALA A 134 3.84 -4.97 -3.78
CA ALA A 134 4.64 -5.99 -3.12
C ALA A 134 4.55 -7.39 -3.77
N GLY A 135 3.76 -7.57 -4.83
CA GLY A 135 3.67 -8.82 -5.58
C GLY A 135 2.63 -9.83 -5.09
N TYR A 136 1.82 -9.47 -4.10
CA TYR A 136 0.79 -10.31 -3.47
C TYR A 136 -0.56 -10.10 -4.16
N LEU A 137 -0.68 -10.56 -5.40
CA LEU A 137 -1.85 -10.31 -6.23
C LEU A 137 -3.14 -10.99 -5.74
N ASP A 138 -3.02 -12.12 -5.06
CA ASP A 138 -4.16 -12.88 -4.57
C ASP A 138 -4.67 -12.22 -3.28
N GLU A 139 -3.77 -11.96 -2.33
CA GLU A 139 -4.08 -11.22 -1.11
C GLU A 139 -4.59 -9.82 -1.40
N ALA A 140 -4.14 -9.17 -2.48
CA ALA A 140 -4.67 -7.87 -2.89
C ALA A 140 -6.18 -7.89 -3.21
N GLU A 141 -6.72 -9.02 -3.67
CA GLU A 141 -8.14 -9.18 -3.95
C GLU A 141 -8.95 -9.43 -2.67
N TYR A 142 -8.39 -10.17 -1.72
CA TYR A 142 -9.04 -10.45 -0.42
C TYR A 142 -8.84 -9.34 0.63
N ALA A 143 -7.76 -8.57 0.54
CA ALA A 143 -7.33 -7.62 1.56
C ALA A 143 -8.28 -6.44 1.72
N ALA A 144 -9.03 -6.07 0.68
CA ALA A 144 -10.00 -4.99 0.74
C ALA A 144 -11.10 -5.26 1.79
N ASP A 145 -11.51 -6.53 1.95
CA ASP A 145 -12.56 -6.92 2.89
C ASP A 145 -11.97 -7.33 4.26
N VAL A 146 -10.85 -8.05 4.26
CA VAL A 146 -10.27 -8.63 5.49
C VAL A 146 -9.51 -7.60 6.33
N ILE A 147 -8.72 -6.71 5.73
CA ILE A 147 -7.95 -5.70 6.48
C ILE A 147 -8.86 -4.60 7.01
N MET A 148 -9.96 -4.30 6.31
CA MET A 148 -11.01 -3.41 6.82
C MET A 148 -11.85 -4.05 7.93
N SER A 149 -11.92 -5.40 7.99
CA SER A 149 -12.62 -6.14 9.05
C SER A 149 -11.74 -6.57 10.22
N MET A 150 -10.41 -6.54 10.07
CA MET A 150 -9.47 -6.81 11.16
C MET A 150 -9.35 -5.55 12.02
N ASP A 151 -10.23 -5.48 13.01
CA ASP A 151 -10.12 -4.77 14.28
C ASP A 151 -9.23 -3.51 14.27
N ARG A 152 -9.78 -2.39 13.77
CA ARG A 152 -9.32 -1.05 14.15
C ARG A 152 -10.05 -0.62 15.42
N ASP A 153 -9.77 -1.29 16.53
CA ASP A 153 -10.04 -0.74 17.87
C ASP A 153 -9.11 0.44 18.23
N LEU A 154 -8.34 0.93 17.26
CA LEU A 154 -7.67 2.23 17.30
C LEU A 154 -7.96 2.99 15.98
N VAL A 155 -8.86 3.98 16.10
CA VAL A 155 -8.72 5.36 15.57
C VAL A 155 -9.87 5.94 14.74
N THR A 156 -10.81 5.22 14.12
CA THR A 156 -12.03 5.91 13.59
C THR A 156 -13.19 4.99 13.18
N THR A 157 -14.33 5.15 13.86
CA THR A 157 -15.68 4.69 13.50
C THR A 157 -16.08 5.15 12.09
N LYS A 158 -17.08 4.50 11.49
CA LYS A 158 -17.65 4.89 10.19
C LYS A 158 -18.05 6.37 10.15
N GLU A 159 -18.60 6.85 11.26
CA GLU A 159 -19.02 8.24 11.45
C GLU A 159 -17.81 9.19 11.46
N GLU A 160 -16.72 8.83 12.13
CA GLU A 160 -15.52 9.65 12.15
C GLU A 160 -14.83 9.70 10.77
N ARG A 161 -14.88 8.61 9.99
CA ARG A 161 -14.41 8.60 8.59
C ARG A 161 -15.24 9.54 7.71
N GLU A 162 -16.56 9.52 7.88
CA GLU A 162 -17.47 10.42 7.16
C GLU A 162 -17.23 11.88 7.55
N LEU A 163 -16.98 12.16 8.83
CA LEU A 163 -16.64 13.50 9.33
C LEU A 163 -15.33 14.01 8.74
N VAL A 164 -14.29 13.18 8.67
CA VAL A 164 -13.00 13.55 8.04
C VAL A 164 -13.19 13.88 6.56
N PHE A 165 -13.97 13.07 5.82
CA PHE A 165 -14.28 13.34 4.42
C PHE A 165 -15.04 14.66 4.24
N ARG A 166 -16.07 14.89 5.07
CA ARG A 166 -16.85 16.14 5.06
C ARG A 166 -15.98 17.35 5.37
N TYR A 167 -15.12 17.27 6.39
CA TYR A 167 -14.20 18.34 6.75
C TYR A 167 -13.24 18.70 5.60
N ARG A 168 -12.65 17.70 4.93
CA ARG A 168 -11.75 17.94 3.79
C ARG A 168 -12.43 18.62 2.60
N SER A 169 -13.71 18.38 2.41
CA SER A 169 -14.53 18.97 1.34
C SER A 169 -14.97 20.41 1.64
N LEU A 170 -14.75 20.91 2.86
CA LEU A 170 -15.13 22.26 3.23
C LEU A 170 -14.24 23.35 2.58
N PRO A 171 -14.81 24.54 2.30
CA PRO A 171 -14.03 25.74 2.00
C PRO A 171 -13.04 26.09 3.12
N GLN A 172 -11.95 26.79 2.79
CA GLN A 172 -10.88 27.09 3.75
C GLN A 172 -11.36 27.85 5.00
N MET A 173 -12.24 28.84 4.83
CA MET A 173 -12.80 29.57 5.98
C MET A 173 -13.58 28.65 6.92
N SER A 174 -14.35 27.69 6.39
CA SER A 174 -15.10 26.73 7.18
C SER A 174 -14.20 25.73 7.90
N LYS A 175 -13.08 25.32 7.27
CA LYS A 175 -12.06 24.49 7.93
C LYS A 175 -11.45 25.21 9.12
N GLN A 176 -11.08 26.48 8.95
CA GLN A 176 -10.50 27.29 10.02
C GLN A 176 -11.48 27.46 11.19
N THR A 177 -12.77 27.63 10.92
CA THR A 177 -13.80 27.68 11.97
C THR A 177 -13.87 26.39 12.78
N VAL A 178 -13.84 25.23 12.12
CA VAL A 178 -13.84 23.93 12.81
C VAL A 178 -12.60 23.75 13.67
N LEU A 179 -11.41 24.12 13.16
CA LEU A 179 -10.17 24.06 13.95
C LEU A 179 -10.22 24.97 15.18
N ASN A 180 -10.72 26.20 15.02
CA ASN A 180 -10.87 27.13 16.14
C ASN A 180 -11.82 26.59 17.21
N LEU A 181 -12.91 25.92 16.80
CA LEU A 181 -13.85 25.28 17.71
C LEU A 181 -13.19 24.13 18.48
N ILE A 182 -12.47 23.25 17.80
CA ILE A 182 -11.76 22.12 18.42
C ILE A 182 -10.78 22.63 19.47
N ASN A 183 -9.93 23.61 19.10
CA ASN A 183 -8.96 24.20 20.03
C ASN A 183 -9.64 24.85 21.25
N SER A 184 -10.80 25.48 21.06
CA SER A 184 -11.56 26.07 22.16
C SER A 184 -12.09 25.01 23.12
N LEU A 185 -12.57 23.88 22.60
CA LEU A 185 -13.07 22.76 23.41
C LEU A 185 -11.96 22.08 24.20
N GLU A 186 -10.76 21.93 23.62
CA GLU A 186 -9.59 21.37 24.31
C GLU A 186 -9.20 22.21 25.53
N VAL A 187 -9.18 23.55 25.37
CA VAL A 187 -8.89 24.48 26.45
C VAL A 187 -9.92 24.36 27.57
N ILE A 188 -11.22 24.32 27.22
CA ILE A 188 -12.31 24.17 28.20
C ILE A 188 -12.14 22.87 29.00
N ASN A 189 -11.89 21.76 28.32
CA ASN A 189 -11.74 20.46 28.98
C ASN A 189 -10.53 20.43 29.91
N LYS A 190 -9.41 21.06 29.52
CA LYS A 190 -8.22 21.16 30.35
C LYS A 190 -8.48 21.97 31.62
N THR A 191 -9.14 23.13 31.50
CA THR A 191 -9.50 23.96 32.65
C THR A 191 -10.48 23.24 33.60
N GLN A 192 -11.43 22.46 33.06
CA GLN A 192 -12.34 21.66 33.88
C GLN A 192 -11.64 20.53 34.63
N ALA A 193 -10.65 19.89 34.00
CA ALA A 193 -9.82 18.87 34.65
C ALA A 193 -8.98 19.46 35.79
N GLU A 194 -8.36 20.63 35.59
CA GLU A 194 -7.57 21.34 36.61
C GLU A 194 -8.44 21.75 37.82
N GLN A 195 -9.63 22.30 37.57
CA GLN A 195 -10.59 22.68 38.63
C GLN A 195 -11.16 21.48 39.40
N SER A 196 -11.23 20.31 38.76
CA SER A 196 -11.68 19.07 39.41
C SER A 196 -10.58 18.49 40.29
N ALA A 197 -9.33 18.54 39.83
CA ALA A 197 -8.17 18.10 40.60
C ALA A 197 -7.89 18.98 41.84
N GLU A 198 -8.08 20.31 41.74
CA GLU A 198 -7.92 21.21 42.89
C GLU A 198 -8.98 21.01 43.98
N LYS A 199 -10.18 20.53 43.62
CA LYS A 199 -11.26 20.21 44.57
C LYS A 199 -11.08 18.89 45.30
N GLU A 200 -10.25 17.98 44.80
CA GLU A 200 -9.96 16.69 45.44
C GLU A 200 -8.79 16.75 46.43
N VAL A 201 -7.99 17.83 46.39
CA VAL A 201 -6.78 18.01 47.21
C VAL A 201 -7.00 18.96 48.41
N GLY A 202 -8.10 19.73 48.44
CA GLY A 202 -8.46 20.65 49.52
C GLY A 202 -9.59 20.13 50.41
#